data_AF-A0A1V4EGX2-F1
#
_entry.id   AF-A0A1V4EGX2-F1
#
_cell.length_a   1.000
_cell.length_b   1.000
_cell.length_c   1.000
_cell.angle_alpha   90.00
_cell.angle_beta   90.00
_cell.angle_gamma   90.00
#
_symmetry.space_group_name_H-M   'P 1'
#
loop_
_entity.id
_entity.type
_entity.pdbx_description
1 polymer ?
#
loop_
_entity_poly.entity_id
_entity_poly.type
_entity_poly.pdbx_seq_one_letter_code
_entity_poly.pdbx_strand_id
1 'polypeptide(L)'
;MLVTGWVSSRIGAKRTLIVGLALIVGQGQGDAGRWPPGGDRVVALADPGSGNQGSGDSISVVLRSDDGGRTWLRTAAALADVRAEPGALAVTKKGFVLVPTRQKSDDGEVRVYCSPEGADWTQCGTIGPLGAEGTGVRGLAASAAGVAAVAESAWERYAVYTSQDGRKWTRSADLGGIPGTLRGLAITDAGVLVAGGDKRGPGDVENLPVLITAGKGEAAHTVPLKEIAGLNRLARDTSDVAASGGTFVAVGAANGDAAIWTSGNNGANWKDAPFPDLLGGPGRQALSGVAHGPKGWLAVGSTTTDPAVTRPLLVTSADGKNWRPGPAIEVPAGHFLLAPGVVAAGPKGYVLAGEDRSATGTLPALWFSPDLKRFTRSAPGSMPAGGAGVRLYDVTATPGGFMAVGGSGTADRETGVVWVSSDGLNWNARGRVLPPDTTSAGLRHVVATEAGVVAVGTAMTEDGPRPFSALSTDDGASWEYGTLPADAAASVLDVTATGRGLVAVGSHRSPADGGEADSAAWVSEDGLDWSRQTLTQDGLGGQGAQWLGAVAVSGDRVVAIGRSAGYADDHLTIWRSTVTDR
;
A
#
# COMPACT_ATOMS: atom_id res chain seq x y z
N MET A 1 -16.73 14.14 -17.66
CA MET A 1 -16.70 13.31 -16.44
C MET A 1 -16.04 11.99 -16.81
N LEU A 2 -14.77 11.80 -16.47
CA LEU A 2 -14.06 10.53 -16.68
C LEU A 2 -14.45 9.62 -15.51
N VAL A 3 -15.26 8.60 -15.80
CA VAL A 3 -15.55 7.53 -14.83
C VAL A 3 -14.54 6.42 -15.12
N THR A 4 -13.52 6.30 -14.28
CA THR A 4 -12.71 5.08 -14.21
C THR A 4 -13.41 4.13 -13.25
N GLY A 5 -14.05 3.09 -13.79
CA GLY A 5 -14.74 2.08 -12.99
C GLY A 5 -14.65 0.73 -13.67
N TRP A 6 -14.33 -0.30 -12.89
CA TRP A 6 -14.47 -1.70 -13.30
C TRP A 6 -15.95 -2.06 -13.22
N VAL A 7 -16.60 -2.29 -14.35
CA VAL A 7 -17.97 -2.82 -14.38
C VAL A 7 -17.89 -4.32 -14.66
N SER A 8 -18.18 -5.13 -13.65
CA SER A 8 -18.44 -6.56 -13.81
C SER A 8 -19.93 -6.75 -14.05
N SER A 9 -20.33 -7.07 -15.29
CA SER A 9 -21.67 -7.58 -15.58
C SER A 9 -21.58 -9.06 -15.93
N ARG A 10 -22.19 -9.93 -15.11
CA ARG A 10 -22.35 -11.35 -15.45
C ARG A 10 -23.35 -11.48 -16.58
N ILE A 11 -22.88 -11.90 -17.76
CA ILE A 11 -23.73 -12.49 -18.80
C ILE A 11 -23.57 -14.00 -18.69
N GLY A 12 -24.69 -14.72 -18.67
CA GLY A 12 -24.77 -16.12 -18.27
C GLY A 12 -23.85 -17.08 -19.03
N ALA A 13 -23.43 -18.11 -18.29
CA ALA A 13 -22.74 -19.34 -18.69
C ALA A 13 -21.28 -19.22 -19.20
N LYS A 14 -20.35 -19.44 -18.26
CA LYS A 14 -18.95 -19.90 -18.42
C LYS A 14 -18.13 -19.25 -19.55
N ARG A 15 -17.66 -18.02 -19.33
CA ARG A 15 -16.37 -17.46 -19.80
C ARG A 15 -16.13 -16.13 -19.07
N THR A 16 -14.98 -15.98 -18.42
CA THR A 16 -14.55 -14.72 -17.79
C THR A 16 -14.09 -13.76 -18.89
N LEU A 17 -14.83 -12.67 -19.12
CA LEU A 17 -14.40 -11.57 -19.96
C LEU A 17 -13.56 -10.61 -19.10
N ILE A 18 -12.27 -10.49 -19.39
CA ILE A 18 -11.42 -9.45 -18.78
C ILE A 18 -11.64 -8.18 -19.59
N VAL A 19 -12.39 -7.21 -19.05
CA VAL A 19 -12.71 -5.97 -19.76
C VAL A 19 -11.77 -4.86 -19.30
N GLY A 20 -10.80 -4.49 -20.15
CA GLY A 20 -10.15 -3.18 -20.06
C GLY A 20 -11.09 -2.12 -20.64
N LEU A 21 -11.91 -1.49 -19.80
CA LEU A 21 -12.96 -0.55 -20.22
C LEU A 21 -12.42 0.88 -20.28
N ALA A 22 -12.32 1.46 -21.48
CA ALA A 22 -12.17 2.90 -21.67
C ALA A 22 -13.55 3.49 -22.04
N LEU A 23 -14.10 4.41 -21.24
CA LEU A 23 -15.50 4.87 -21.36
C LEU A 23 -15.55 6.40 -21.46
N ILE A 24 -16.26 6.94 -22.46
CA ILE A 24 -16.41 8.40 -22.66
C ILE A 24 -17.86 8.76 -23.02
N VAL A 25 -18.42 9.73 -22.30
CA VAL A 25 -19.77 10.27 -22.49
C VAL A 25 -19.68 11.65 -23.16
N GLY A 26 -20.39 11.87 -24.26
CA GLY A 26 -20.53 13.19 -24.88
C GLY A 26 -21.84 13.87 -24.45
N GLN A 27 -21.77 15.00 -23.74
CA GLN A 27 -22.94 15.82 -23.39
C GLN A 27 -22.91 17.12 -24.19
N GLY A 28 -23.99 17.47 -24.88
CA GLY A 28 -24.16 18.75 -25.56
C GLY A 28 -25.32 19.54 -24.96
N GLN A 29 -25.04 20.73 -24.41
CA GLN A 29 -26.06 21.74 -24.11
C GLN A 29 -26.13 22.73 -25.29
N GLY A 30 -27.35 23.00 -25.75
CA GLY A 30 -27.61 23.52 -27.09
C GLY A 30 -27.43 25.02 -27.29
N ASP A 31 -27.28 25.39 -28.57
CA ASP A 31 -28.03 26.48 -29.18
C ASP A 31 -28.30 26.14 -30.66
N ALA A 32 -29.48 26.56 -31.13
CA ALA A 32 -30.15 26.02 -32.32
C ALA A 32 -29.38 26.26 -33.63
N GLY A 33 -28.94 25.17 -34.26
CA GLY A 33 -28.41 25.18 -35.64
C GLY A 33 -27.73 23.87 -36.03
N ARG A 34 -28.52 22.86 -36.41
CA ARG A 34 -28.06 21.56 -36.99
C ARG A 34 -27.01 20.80 -36.15
N TRP A 35 -27.46 20.17 -35.06
CA TRP A 35 -26.82 18.97 -34.51
C TRP A 35 -27.70 17.74 -34.88
N PRO A 36 -27.15 16.57 -35.25
CA PRO A 36 -27.94 15.35 -35.29
C PRO A 36 -28.38 14.96 -33.86
N PRO A 37 -29.58 14.38 -33.67
CA PRO A 37 -30.16 14.11 -32.36
C PRO A 37 -29.43 12.96 -31.63
N GLY A 38 -29.11 13.14 -30.33
CA GLY A 38 -28.71 12.05 -29.41
C GLY A 38 -27.45 12.32 -28.58
N GLY A 39 -27.60 12.94 -27.40
CA GLY A 39 -26.52 13.27 -26.45
C GLY A 39 -26.17 12.17 -25.44
N ASP A 40 -26.45 10.91 -25.74
CA ASP A 40 -26.29 9.77 -24.80
C ASP A 40 -25.38 8.66 -25.37
N ARG A 41 -24.64 8.93 -26.45
CA ARG A 41 -23.79 7.91 -27.07
C ARG A 41 -22.48 7.73 -26.32
N VAL A 42 -22.14 6.48 -26.04
CA VAL A 42 -20.91 6.06 -25.36
C VAL A 42 -20.22 5.01 -26.21
N VAL A 43 -18.89 5.13 -26.33
CA VAL A 43 -18.06 4.11 -26.96
C VAL A 43 -17.11 3.54 -25.92
N ALA A 44 -16.89 2.22 -26.00
CA ALA A 44 -15.83 1.54 -25.28
C ALA A 44 -15.00 0.66 -26.22
N LEU A 45 -13.73 0.51 -25.88
CA LEU A 45 -12.82 -0.44 -26.52
C LEU A 45 -12.70 -1.64 -25.59
N ALA A 46 -12.77 -2.86 -26.12
CA ALA A 46 -12.68 -4.07 -25.33
C ALA A 46 -11.76 -5.10 -25.99
N ASP A 47 -11.06 -5.88 -25.16
CA ASP A 47 -10.38 -7.09 -25.59
C ASP A 47 -11.39 -8.25 -25.57
N PRO A 48 -11.66 -8.91 -26.72
CA PRO A 48 -12.63 -10.00 -26.79
C PRO A 48 -12.19 -11.28 -26.07
N GLY A 49 -10.93 -11.35 -25.58
CA GLY A 49 -10.43 -12.44 -24.75
C GLY A 49 -10.51 -13.81 -25.43
N SER A 50 -9.52 -14.16 -26.26
CA SER A 50 -9.35 -15.55 -26.69
C SER A 50 -7.91 -15.92 -27.04
N GLY A 51 -7.33 -16.83 -26.24
CA GLY A 51 -6.51 -17.96 -26.68
C GLY A 51 -5.12 -17.66 -27.25
N ASN A 52 -4.09 -18.12 -26.53
CA ASN A 52 -2.65 -18.06 -26.86
C ASN A 52 -2.00 -16.67 -26.84
N GLN A 53 -1.28 -16.39 -25.75
CA GLN A 53 -0.30 -15.31 -25.59
C GLN A 53 0.92 -15.44 -26.54
N GLY A 54 0.77 -16.01 -27.74
CA GLY A 54 1.86 -16.41 -28.62
C GLY A 54 1.81 -15.88 -30.05
N SER A 55 0.72 -15.24 -30.50
CA SER A 55 0.67 -14.55 -31.80
C SER A 55 0.62 -13.05 -31.57
N GLY A 56 1.58 -12.31 -32.13
CA GLY A 56 1.76 -10.87 -31.91
C GLY A 56 0.63 -9.93 -32.38
N ASP A 57 -0.50 -10.46 -32.87
CA ASP A 57 -1.60 -9.65 -33.41
C ASP A 57 -2.65 -9.38 -32.32
N SER A 58 -2.71 -8.13 -31.84
CA SER A 58 -3.73 -7.69 -30.88
C SER A 58 -5.00 -7.26 -31.62
N ILE A 59 -6.15 -7.87 -31.35
CA ILE A 59 -7.43 -7.47 -31.97
C ILE A 59 -8.36 -6.91 -30.90
N SER A 60 -8.70 -5.63 -30.99
CA SER A 60 -9.74 -5.03 -30.14
C SER A 60 -11.08 -4.92 -30.86
N VAL A 61 -12.16 -4.97 -30.08
CA VAL A 61 -13.53 -4.75 -30.57
C VAL A 61 -14.08 -3.46 -30.00
N VAL A 62 -14.89 -2.76 -30.78
CA VAL A 62 -15.58 -1.56 -30.31
C VAL A 62 -16.98 -1.89 -29.85
N LEU A 63 -17.32 -1.44 -28.65
CA LEU A 63 -18.66 -1.49 -28.06
C LEU A 63 -19.27 -0.09 -28.11
N ARG A 64 -20.55 0.00 -28.45
CA ARG A 64 -21.32 1.24 -28.52
C ARG A 64 -22.57 1.13 -27.67
N SER A 65 -22.91 2.20 -26.98
CA SER A 65 -24.18 2.40 -26.31
C SER A 65 -24.82 3.68 -26.86
N ASP A 66 -26.13 3.65 -27.08
CA ASP A 66 -26.91 4.81 -27.50
C ASP A 66 -27.78 5.39 -26.37
N ASP A 67 -27.66 4.85 -25.15
CA ASP A 67 -28.52 5.15 -24.00
C ASP A 67 -27.74 5.46 -22.71
N GLY A 68 -26.55 6.05 -22.85
CA GLY A 68 -25.73 6.51 -21.73
C GLY A 68 -24.98 5.39 -21.01
N GLY A 69 -24.74 4.26 -21.70
CA GLY A 69 -24.05 3.10 -21.15
C GLY A 69 -24.96 2.08 -20.46
N ARG A 70 -26.29 2.20 -20.59
CA ARG A 70 -27.25 1.26 -19.97
C ARG A 70 -27.34 -0.04 -20.77
N THR A 71 -27.26 0.03 -22.09
CA THR A 71 -27.18 -1.12 -23.01
C THR A 71 -25.99 -0.98 -23.95
N TRP A 72 -25.41 -2.11 -24.35
CA TRP A 72 -24.19 -2.17 -25.15
C TRP A 72 -24.35 -3.09 -26.36
N LEU A 73 -23.96 -2.56 -27.51
CA LEU A 73 -23.89 -3.26 -28.78
C LEU A 73 -22.43 -3.44 -29.17
N ARG A 74 -22.04 -4.68 -29.48
CA ARG A 74 -20.76 -4.93 -30.15
C ARG A 74 -20.88 -4.50 -31.60
N THR A 75 -20.03 -3.58 -32.02
CA THR A 75 -19.96 -3.14 -33.43
C THR A 75 -19.29 -4.21 -34.29
N ALA A 76 -19.49 -4.16 -35.61
CA ALA A 76 -18.79 -5.04 -36.55
C ALA A 76 -17.31 -4.67 -36.71
N ALA A 77 -16.87 -3.52 -36.19
CA ALA A 77 -15.50 -3.04 -36.31
C ALA A 77 -14.56 -3.81 -35.36
N ALA A 78 -13.66 -4.59 -35.95
CA ALA A 78 -12.46 -5.07 -35.29
C ALA A 78 -11.28 -4.19 -35.70
N LEU A 79 -10.51 -3.74 -34.72
CA LEU A 79 -9.28 -2.99 -34.94
C LEU A 79 -8.10 -3.93 -34.71
N ALA A 80 -7.52 -4.40 -35.83
CA ALA A 80 -6.28 -5.16 -35.81
C ALA A 80 -5.12 -4.27 -35.34
N ASP A 81 -4.20 -4.88 -34.60
CA ASP A 81 -3.02 -4.27 -33.98
C ASP A 81 -3.33 -3.07 -33.08
N VAL A 82 -4.51 -3.07 -32.46
CA VAL A 82 -4.92 -2.09 -31.46
C VAL A 82 -5.17 -2.82 -30.17
N ARG A 83 -4.40 -2.48 -29.13
CA ARG A 83 -4.66 -2.93 -27.74
C ARG A 83 -5.68 -2.04 -27.03
N ALA A 84 -6.61 -2.68 -26.31
CA ALA A 84 -7.58 -2.00 -25.47
C ALA A 84 -6.93 -1.47 -24.19
N GLU A 85 -6.71 -0.16 -24.12
CA GLU A 85 -6.04 0.52 -23.02
C GLU A 85 -6.81 1.80 -22.62
N PRO A 86 -6.82 2.17 -21.32
CA PRO A 86 -7.38 3.44 -20.88
C PRO A 86 -6.70 4.64 -21.55
N GLY A 87 -7.46 5.72 -21.79
CA GLY A 87 -6.93 6.95 -22.38
C GLY A 87 -6.74 6.91 -23.90
N ALA A 88 -7.12 5.82 -24.58
CA ALA A 88 -7.02 5.68 -26.04
C ALA A 88 -8.16 6.35 -26.82
N LEU A 89 -9.26 6.72 -26.17
CA LEU A 89 -10.45 7.31 -26.81
C LEU A 89 -10.58 8.80 -26.45
N ALA A 90 -11.23 9.55 -27.34
CA ALA A 90 -11.61 10.95 -27.14
C ALA A 90 -12.87 11.29 -27.95
N VAL A 91 -13.58 12.35 -27.53
CA VAL A 91 -14.73 12.89 -28.27
C VAL A 91 -14.39 14.28 -28.80
N THR A 92 -14.79 14.54 -30.03
CA THR A 92 -14.65 15.83 -30.71
C THR A 92 -16.01 16.27 -31.27
N LYS A 93 -16.11 17.50 -31.78
CA LYS A 93 -17.31 17.96 -32.48
C LYS A 93 -17.69 17.11 -33.71
N LYS A 94 -16.74 16.37 -34.28
CA LYS A 94 -16.96 15.52 -35.46
C LYS A 94 -17.16 14.04 -35.11
N GLY A 95 -17.28 13.70 -33.83
CA GLY A 95 -17.46 12.33 -33.34
C GLY A 95 -16.27 11.83 -32.53
N PHE A 96 -16.07 10.52 -32.54
CA PHE A 96 -15.09 9.82 -31.71
C PHE A 96 -13.73 9.69 -32.41
N VAL A 97 -12.68 9.78 -31.61
CA VAL A 97 -11.28 9.60 -32.02
C VAL A 97 -10.67 8.50 -31.16
N LEU A 98 -9.91 7.61 -31.79
CA LEU A 98 -9.15 6.55 -31.15
C LEU A 98 -7.67 6.69 -31.54
N VAL A 99 -6.80 6.71 -30.55
CA VAL A 99 -5.35 6.71 -30.70
C VAL A 99 -4.80 5.56 -29.85
N PRO A 100 -4.19 4.52 -30.45
CA PRO A 100 -3.60 3.43 -29.70
C PRO A 100 -2.50 3.94 -28.76
N THR A 101 -2.64 3.67 -27.47
CA THR A 101 -1.63 4.07 -26.50
C THR A 101 -0.46 3.09 -26.49
N ARG A 102 0.75 3.59 -26.20
CA ARG A 102 2.00 2.81 -26.08
C ARG A 102 2.28 1.92 -27.30
N GLN A 103 1.90 2.41 -28.47
CA GLN A 103 2.01 1.73 -29.75
C GLN A 103 2.48 2.75 -30.79
N LYS A 104 3.41 2.34 -31.65
CA LYS A 104 3.90 3.08 -32.82
C LYS A 104 4.36 2.09 -33.89
N SER A 105 4.38 2.50 -35.15
CA SER A 105 5.02 1.74 -36.23
C SER A 105 6.54 1.77 -36.11
N ASP A 106 7.22 0.97 -36.95
CA ASP A 106 8.68 0.99 -37.07
C ASP A 106 9.20 2.36 -37.52
N ASP A 107 8.43 3.08 -38.35
CA ASP A 107 8.69 4.46 -38.76
C ASP A 107 8.39 5.51 -37.66
N GLY A 108 7.95 5.05 -36.48
CA GLY A 108 7.65 5.90 -35.33
C GLY A 108 6.28 6.58 -35.38
N GLU A 109 5.39 6.17 -36.27
CA GLU A 109 4.07 6.78 -36.44
C GLU A 109 3.00 6.11 -35.55
N VAL A 110 2.09 6.91 -34.99
CA VAL A 110 0.91 6.42 -34.27
C VAL A 110 -0.33 6.68 -35.11
N ARG A 111 -0.98 5.60 -35.54
CA ARG A 111 -2.21 5.65 -36.36
C ARG A 111 -3.39 6.19 -35.53
N VAL A 112 -4.21 7.03 -36.15
CA VAL A 112 -5.42 7.61 -35.52
C VAL A 112 -6.65 7.16 -36.29
N TYR A 113 -7.66 6.71 -35.56
CA TYR A 113 -8.92 6.25 -36.12
C TYR A 113 -10.05 7.19 -35.70
N CYS A 114 -10.99 7.44 -36.62
CA CYS A 114 -12.13 8.31 -36.36
C CYS A 114 -13.43 7.57 -36.68
N SER A 115 -14.47 7.88 -35.91
CA SER A 115 -15.84 7.47 -36.21
C SER A 115 -16.81 8.58 -35.83
N PRO A 116 -17.62 9.10 -36.77
CA PRO A 116 -18.65 10.09 -36.44
C PRO A 116 -19.66 9.58 -35.39
N GLU A 117 -19.95 8.28 -35.44
CA GLU A 117 -21.06 7.65 -34.74
C GLU A 117 -20.62 6.55 -33.75
N GLY A 118 -19.34 6.19 -33.74
CA GLY A 118 -18.79 5.13 -32.88
C GLY A 118 -19.02 3.71 -33.40
N ALA A 119 -19.66 3.53 -34.56
CA ALA A 119 -19.92 2.24 -35.18
C ALA A 119 -18.84 1.85 -36.20
N ASP A 120 -18.63 2.68 -37.22
CA ASP A 120 -17.67 2.43 -38.30
C ASP A 120 -16.41 3.26 -38.09
N TRP A 121 -15.27 2.59 -38.03
CA TRP A 121 -13.98 3.19 -37.72
C TRP A 121 -13.06 3.17 -38.92
N THR A 122 -12.45 4.31 -39.23
CA THR A 122 -11.50 4.44 -40.34
C THR A 122 -10.24 5.12 -39.86
N GLN A 123 -9.08 4.71 -40.38
CA GLN A 123 -7.84 5.43 -40.14
C GLN A 123 -7.97 6.82 -40.80
N CYS A 124 -7.89 7.88 -39.99
CA CYS A 124 -8.21 9.24 -40.39
C CYS A 124 -7.04 10.21 -40.23
N GLY A 125 -5.98 9.81 -39.51
CA GLY A 125 -4.82 10.66 -39.25
C GLY A 125 -3.66 9.87 -38.66
N THR A 126 -2.56 10.59 -38.41
CA THR A 126 -1.32 10.05 -37.85
C THR A 126 -0.69 11.08 -36.90
N ILE A 127 -0.11 10.62 -35.80
CA ILE A 127 0.73 11.40 -34.87
C ILE A 127 2.18 10.94 -35.00
N GLY A 128 3.13 11.87 -35.09
CA GLY A 128 4.56 11.57 -35.22
C GLY A 128 5.17 12.12 -36.52
N PRO A 129 6.31 11.57 -36.98
CA PRO A 129 7.02 10.43 -36.39
C PRO A 129 7.59 10.75 -35.00
N LEU A 130 7.65 9.73 -34.14
CA LEU A 130 8.27 9.76 -32.81
C LEU A 130 9.67 9.11 -32.87
N GLY A 131 10.54 9.43 -31.92
CA GLY A 131 11.86 8.84 -31.82
C GLY A 131 11.83 7.33 -31.55
N ALA A 132 12.91 6.64 -31.91
CA ALA A 132 13.02 5.18 -31.83
C ALA A 132 12.76 4.65 -30.41
N GLU A 133 13.27 5.34 -29.39
CA GLU A 133 13.13 5.00 -27.97
C GLU A 133 11.80 5.46 -27.34
N GLY A 134 11.00 6.25 -28.05
CA GLY A 134 9.69 6.68 -27.59
C GLY A 134 8.69 5.52 -27.63
N THR A 135 7.85 5.38 -26.60
CA THR A 135 6.88 4.27 -26.56
C THR A 135 5.56 4.57 -27.28
N GLY A 136 5.32 5.82 -27.70
CA GLY A 136 4.09 6.23 -28.37
C GLY A 136 3.23 7.19 -27.54
N VAL A 137 1.93 7.26 -27.86
CA VAL A 137 0.97 8.10 -27.12
C VAL A 137 0.67 7.48 -25.76
N ARG A 138 0.73 8.26 -24.68
CA ARG A 138 0.41 7.83 -23.31
C ARG A 138 -1.08 7.98 -22.98
N GLY A 139 -1.75 8.96 -23.58
CA GLY A 139 -3.17 9.16 -23.42
C GLY A 139 -3.68 10.39 -24.16
N LEU A 140 -5.00 10.48 -24.22
CA LEU A 140 -5.74 11.60 -24.82
C LEU A 140 -6.46 12.43 -23.75
N ALA A 141 -6.64 13.71 -24.05
CA ALA A 141 -7.57 14.61 -23.38
C ALA A 141 -8.38 15.35 -24.43
N ALA A 142 -9.64 15.66 -24.13
CA ALA A 142 -10.51 16.37 -25.07
C ALA A 142 -11.29 17.49 -24.39
N SER A 143 -11.62 18.49 -25.18
CA SER A 143 -12.48 19.61 -24.85
C SER A 143 -13.41 19.91 -26.03
N ALA A 144 -14.30 20.89 -25.91
CA ALA A 144 -15.13 21.30 -27.04
C ALA A 144 -14.28 21.89 -28.18
N ALA A 145 -13.11 22.45 -27.87
CA ALA A 145 -12.19 23.02 -28.84
C ALA A 145 -11.37 21.96 -29.65
N GLY A 146 -11.25 20.73 -29.15
CA GLY A 146 -10.52 19.66 -29.85
C GLY A 146 -9.97 18.58 -28.92
N VAL A 147 -8.94 17.88 -29.40
CA VAL A 147 -8.27 16.77 -28.71
C VAL A 147 -6.77 17.04 -28.60
N ALA A 148 -6.19 16.62 -27.48
CA ALA A 148 -4.76 16.59 -27.22
C ALA A 148 -4.30 15.16 -26.96
N ALA A 149 -3.09 14.85 -27.39
CA ALA A 149 -2.39 13.60 -27.14
C ALA A 149 -1.05 13.93 -26.50
N VAL A 150 -0.75 13.31 -25.35
CA VAL A 150 0.62 13.35 -24.81
C VAL A 150 1.35 12.11 -25.29
N ALA A 151 2.48 12.31 -25.96
CA ALA A 151 3.31 11.25 -26.50
C ALA A 151 4.68 11.27 -25.84
N GLU A 152 5.19 10.08 -25.51
CA GLU A 152 6.59 9.90 -25.21
C GLU A 152 7.36 9.84 -26.54
N SER A 153 8.00 10.95 -26.87
CA SER A 153 8.66 11.19 -28.15
C SER A 153 10.10 10.64 -28.21
N ALA A 154 10.73 10.41 -27.07
CA ALA A 154 11.99 9.69 -26.87
C ALA A 154 12.01 9.17 -25.42
N TRP A 155 13.02 8.38 -25.03
CA TRP A 155 13.12 7.86 -23.66
C TRP A 155 12.92 8.99 -22.62
N GLU A 156 11.82 8.90 -21.86
CA GLU A 156 11.45 9.84 -20.81
C GLU A 156 11.24 11.29 -21.26
N ARG A 157 11.04 11.53 -22.57
CA ARG A 157 10.77 12.87 -23.13
C ARG A 157 9.37 12.96 -23.69
N TYR A 158 8.59 13.91 -23.19
CA TYR A 158 7.18 14.02 -23.50
C TYR A 158 6.86 15.24 -24.35
N ALA A 159 5.95 15.08 -25.30
CA ALA A 159 5.46 16.15 -26.15
C ALA A 159 3.94 16.10 -26.28
N VAL A 160 3.33 17.24 -26.56
CA VAL A 160 1.89 17.39 -26.74
C VAL A 160 1.60 17.57 -28.23
N TYR A 161 0.64 16.80 -28.71
CA TYR A 161 0.07 16.93 -30.05
C TYR A 161 -1.40 17.33 -29.91
N THR A 162 -1.84 18.31 -30.68
CA THR A 162 -3.26 18.74 -30.68
C THR A 162 -3.88 18.62 -32.05
N SER A 163 -5.17 18.33 -32.09
CA SER A 163 -6.00 18.31 -33.29
C SER A 163 -7.39 18.84 -32.97
N GLN A 164 -8.06 19.46 -33.95
CA GLN A 164 -9.46 19.84 -33.80
C GLN A 164 -10.41 18.65 -33.96
N ASP A 165 -10.04 17.66 -34.77
CA ASP A 165 -10.93 16.58 -35.20
C ASP A 165 -10.28 15.20 -35.37
N GLY A 166 -9.03 15.05 -34.92
CA GLY A 166 -8.28 13.80 -34.99
C GLY A 166 -7.61 13.51 -36.35
N ARG A 167 -7.81 14.36 -37.37
CA ARG A 167 -7.23 14.12 -38.71
C ARG A 167 -5.85 14.74 -38.88
N LYS A 168 -5.73 16.04 -38.57
CA LYS A 168 -4.46 16.76 -38.65
C LYS A 168 -3.95 17.06 -37.24
N TRP A 169 -2.77 16.56 -36.94
CA TRP A 169 -2.11 16.75 -35.65
C TRP A 169 -0.95 17.73 -35.77
N THR A 170 -0.76 18.54 -34.74
CA THR A 170 0.35 19.49 -34.64
C THR A 170 1.02 19.32 -33.29
N ARG A 171 2.35 19.17 -33.28
CA ARG A 171 3.13 19.22 -32.03
C ARG A 171 3.04 20.64 -31.47
N SER A 172 2.27 20.80 -30.41
CA SER A 172 1.87 22.11 -29.87
C SER A 172 2.67 22.54 -28.66
N ALA A 173 3.28 21.60 -27.93
CA ALA A 173 4.17 21.87 -26.80
C ALA A 173 5.19 20.73 -26.60
N ASP A 174 6.33 21.07 -25.99
CA ASP A 174 7.31 20.12 -25.47
C ASP A 174 7.25 20.15 -23.95
N LEU A 175 7.03 19.00 -23.31
CA LEU A 175 6.95 18.87 -21.85
C LEU A 175 8.31 18.56 -21.23
N GLY A 176 9.34 18.31 -22.04
CA GLY A 176 10.70 18.04 -21.60
C GLY A 176 10.92 16.62 -21.09
N GLY A 177 12.05 16.45 -20.39
CA GLY A 177 12.45 15.19 -19.78
C GLY A 177 11.78 14.99 -18.42
N ILE A 178 10.98 13.94 -18.28
CA ILE A 178 10.28 13.57 -17.05
C ILE A 178 10.67 12.11 -16.80
N PRO A 179 11.60 11.84 -15.86
CA PRO A 179 12.10 10.49 -15.63
C PRO A 179 11.07 9.64 -14.86
N GLY A 180 9.94 9.33 -15.48
CA GLY A 180 8.78 8.66 -14.91
C GLY A 180 7.66 8.61 -15.94
N THR A 181 6.39 8.63 -15.51
CA THR A 181 5.24 8.50 -16.42
C THR A 181 4.14 9.51 -16.17
N LEU A 182 3.59 10.05 -17.26
CA LEU A 182 2.38 10.89 -17.24
C LEU A 182 1.15 10.00 -17.43
N ARG A 183 0.13 10.20 -16.59
CA ARG A 183 -1.06 9.34 -16.53
C ARG A 183 -2.37 10.12 -16.65
N GLY A 184 -2.47 11.24 -15.94
CA GLY A 184 -3.66 12.08 -15.92
C GLY A 184 -3.52 13.24 -16.89
N LEU A 185 -4.50 13.45 -17.77
CA LEU A 185 -4.47 14.50 -18.78
C LEU A 185 -5.81 15.24 -18.80
N ALA A 186 -5.76 16.56 -18.85
CA ALA A 186 -6.92 17.42 -19.09
C ALA A 186 -6.52 18.57 -20.00
N ILE A 187 -7.43 19.00 -20.88
CA ILE A 187 -7.23 20.19 -21.70
C ILE A 187 -8.45 21.09 -21.61
N THR A 188 -8.23 22.41 -21.50
CA THR A 188 -9.31 23.41 -21.50
C THR A 188 -9.69 23.81 -22.93
N ASP A 189 -10.85 24.46 -23.11
CA ASP A 189 -11.22 25.03 -24.42
C ASP A 189 -10.29 26.15 -24.89
N ALA A 190 -9.60 26.81 -23.95
CA ALA A 190 -8.56 27.77 -24.24
C ALA A 190 -7.23 27.12 -24.71
N GLY A 191 -7.13 25.79 -24.66
CA GLY A 191 -5.94 25.04 -25.09
C GLY A 191 -4.85 24.92 -24.03
N VAL A 192 -5.18 25.10 -22.75
CA VAL A 192 -4.26 24.83 -21.64
C VAL A 192 -4.32 23.35 -21.32
N LEU A 193 -3.20 22.64 -21.52
CA LEU A 193 -3.03 21.27 -21.07
C LEU A 193 -2.59 21.25 -19.60
N VAL A 194 -3.18 20.35 -18.82
CA VAL A 194 -2.70 19.92 -17.52
C VAL A 194 -2.34 18.45 -17.60
N ALA A 195 -1.09 18.10 -17.29
CA ALA A 195 -0.59 16.74 -17.26
C ALA A 195 -0.10 16.40 -15.85
N GLY A 196 -0.67 15.33 -15.28
CA GLY A 196 -0.30 14.79 -13.98
C GLY A 196 0.29 13.40 -14.10
N GLY A 197 1.21 13.07 -13.21
CA GLY A 197 1.84 11.76 -13.18
C GLY A 197 2.85 11.64 -12.06
N ASP A 198 3.85 10.82 -12.32
CA ASP A 198 4.96 10.59 -11.41
C ASP A 198 6.31 10.79 -12.11
N LYS A 199 7.29 11.24 -11.35
CA LYS A 199 8.70 11.11 -11.69
C LYS A 199 9.37 10.21 -10.67
N ARG A 200 10.35 9.44 -11.10
CA ARG A 200 11.24 8.73 -10.19
C ARG A 200 11.87 9.77 -9.27
N GLY A 201 11.64 9.57 -7.98
CA GLY A 201 12.31 10.29 -6.92
C GLY A 201 13.77 9.89 -6.89
N PRO A 202 14.53 10.42 -5.91
CA PRO A 202 15.89 9.97 -5.72
C PRO A 202 15.91 8.43 -5.68
N GLY A 203 15.01 7.78 -4.92
CA GLY A 203 15.11 6.36 -4.54
C GLY A 203 14.30 5.37 -5.37
N ASP A 204 14.66 4.08 -5.24
CA ASP A 204 14.15 2.96 -6.05
C ASP A 204 12.63 2.73 -5.91
N VAL A 205 12.00 3.25 -4.85
CA VAL A 205 10.57 3.03 -4.53
C VAL A 205 9.78 4.33 -4.38
N GLU A 206 10.40 5.49 -4.62
CA GLU A 206 9.72 6.78 -4.47
C GLU A 206 9.27 7.32 -5.83
N ASN A 207 7.97 7.28 -6.10
CA ASN A 207 7.36 8.01 -7.20
C ASN A 207 6.89 9.37 -6.67
N LEU A 208 7.54 10.44 -7.12
CA LEU A 208 7.18 11.80 -6.77
C LEU A 208 6.07 12.31 -7.71
N PRO A 209 4.99 12.89 -7.19
CA PRO A 209 3.98 13.47 -8.06
C PRO A 209 4.59 14.58 -8.91
N VAL A 210 4.16 14.67 -10.17
CA VAL A 210 4.42 15.79 -11.06
C VAL A 210 3.11 16.34 -11.57
N LEU A 211 3.06 17.66 -11.70
CA LEU A 211 1.99 18.37 -12.38
C LEU A 211 2.62 19.40 -13.30
N ILE A 212 2.21 19.38 -14.56
CA ILE A 212 2.75 20.24 -15.61
C ILE A 212 1.60 20.92 -16.30
N THR A 213 1.77 22.19 -16.61
CA THR A 213 0.84 22.98 -17.42
C THR A 213 1.52 23.43 -18.70
N ALA A 214 0.80 23.46 -19.82
CA ALA A 214 1.32 23.98 -21.07
C ALA A 214 0.19 24.70 -21.84
N GLY A 215 0.35 26.00 -22.05
CA GLY A 215 -0.51 26.77 -22.93
C GLY A 215 -0.19 26.52 -24.41
N LYS A 216 -1.11 26.86 -25.30
CA LYS A 216 -0.92 26.68 -26.74
C LYS A 216 0.22 27.59 -27.25
N GLY A 217 1.31 26.98 -27.70
CA GLY A 217 2.49 27.71 -28.19
C GLY A 217 3.35 28.32 -27.06
N GLU A 218 3.06 27.98 -25.81
CA GLU A 218 3.83 28.38 -24.64
C GLU A 218 4.76 27.24 -24.19
N ALA A 219 5.79 27.59 -23.43
CA ALA A 219 6.64 26.59 -22.80
C ALA A 219 5.87 25.84 -21.71
N ALA A 220 6.22 24.57 -21.49
CA ALA A 220 5.67 23.83 -20.38
C ALA A 220 6.20 24.35 -19.04
N HIS A 221 5.31 24.45 -18.06
CA HIS A 221 5.60 24.90 -16.70
C HIS A 221 5.31 23.78 -15.70
N THR A 222 6.34 23.34 -14.99
CA THR A 222 6.18 22.45 -13.84
C THR A 222 5.56 23.22 -12.69
N VAL A 223 4.45 22.71 -12.15
CA VAL A 223 3.76 23.33 -11.03
C VAL A 223 4.51 23.02 -9.72
N PRO A 224 4.86 24.03 -8.91
CA PRO A 224 5.45 23.82 -7.59
C PRO A 224 4.43 23.20 -6.62
N LEU A 225 4.40 21.86 -6.54
CA LEU A 225 3.42 21.13 -5.73
C LEU A 225 3.43 21.54 -4.25
N LYS A 226 4.59 21.91 -3.71
CA LYS A 226 4.76 22.38 -2.32
C LYS A 226 3.99 23.68 -2.01
N GLU A 227 3.62 24.45 -3.03
CA GLU A 227 2.90 25.72 -2.89
C GLU A 227 1.39 25.54 -3.00
N ILE A 228 0.93 24.33 -3.36
CA ILE A 228 -0.50 24.01 -3.44
C ILE A 228 -0.99 23.70 -2.02
N ALA A 229 -1.73 24.63 -1.45
CA ALA A 229 -2.36 24.45 -0.14
C ALA A 229 -3.22 23.17 -0.12
N GLY A 230 -2.98 22.30 0.86
CA GLY A 230 -3.69 21.03 1.03
C GLY A 230 -3.12 19.86 0.23
N LEU A 231 -2.15 20.07 -0.67
CA LEU A 231 -1.48 18.99 -1.37
C LEU A 231 -0.39 18.37 -0.49
N ASN A 232 -0.78 17.42 0.35
CA ASN A 232 0.14 16.70 1.24
C ASN A 232 0.34 15.27 0.75
N ARG A 233 1.52 14.69 1.01
CA ARG A 233 1.73 13.25 0.88
C ARG A 233 0.85 12.57 1.93
N LEU A 234 -0.28 11.99 1.55
CA LEU A 234 -1.13 11.25 2.48
C LEU A 234 -0.46 9.89 2.82
N ALA A 235 0.64 9.94 3.56
CA ALA A 235 1.12 8.80 4.34
C ALA A 235 0.74 9.12 5.77
N ARG A 236 -0.48 8.76 6.16
CA ARG A 236 -0.87 8.66 7.56
C ARG A 236 -0.81 7.18 7.83
N ASP A 237 0.09 6.72 8.67
CA ASP A 237 0.16 5.32 9.07
C ASP A 237 0.52 5.27 10.54
N THR A 238 -0.10 4.36 11.27
CA THR A 238 0.21 4.09 12.68
C THR A 238 0.63 2.64 12.74
N SER A 239 1.89 2.43 13.07
CA SER A 239 2.52 1.11 12.99
C SER A 239 2.54 0.40 14.34
N ASP A 240 2.70 1.15 15.43
CA ASP A 240 2.83 0.55 16.77
C ASP A 240 2.42 1.56 17.87
N VAL A 241 2.05 1.05 19.04
CA VAL A 241 1.74 1.82 20.24
C VAL A 241 2.25 1.10 21.49
N ALA A 242 2.89 1.85 22.38
CA ALA A 242 3.32 1.35 23.68
C ALA A 242 2.91 2.28 24.82
N ALA A 243 2.85 1.74 26.03
CA ALA A 243 2.40 2.47 27.20
C ALA A 243 3.33 2.27 28.41
N SER A 244 3.49 3.33 29.21
CA SER A 244 4.14 3.26 30.51
C SER A 244 3.67 4.39 31.42
N GLY A 245 3.28 4.06 32.66
CA GLY A 245 2.91 5.04 33.67
C GLY A 245 1.81 6.02 33.24
N GLY A 246 0.79 5.55 32.52
CA GLY A 246 -0.31 6.38 31.99
C GLY A 246 0.02 7.19 30.74
N THR A 247 1.28 7.14 30.28
CA THR A 247 1.71 7.73 29.01
C THR A 247 1.62 6.69 27.90
N PHE A 248 0.94 7.04 26.82
CA PHE A 248 0.88 6.25 25.60
C PHE A 248 1.70 6.96 24.51
N VAL A 249 2.48 6.21 23.75
CA VAL A 249 3.25 6.66 22.60
C VAL A 249 2.88 5.79 21.41
N ALA A 250 2.38 6.42 20.34
CA ALA A 250 2.13 5.79 19.06
C ALA A 250 3.15 6.28 18.05
N VAL A 251 3.57 5.41 17.14
CA VAL A 251 4.57 5.72 16.11
C VAL A 251 4.09 5.28 14.73
N GLY A 252 4.66 5.89 13.70
CA GLY A 252 4.28 5.60 12.32
C GLY A 252 4.87 6.59 11.33
N ALA A 253 4.05 6.99 10.35
CA ALA A 253 4.40 7.99 9.37
C ALA A 253 3.29 9.04 9.21
N ALA A 254 3.68 10.30 8.99
CA ALA A 254 2.81 11.42 8.69
C ALA A 254 3.45 12.27 7.59
N ASN A 255 2.71 12.62 6.55
CA ASN A 255 3.18 13.51 5.47
C ASN A 255 4.43 13.02 4.71
N GLY A 256 4.72 11.72 4.77
CA GLY A 256 5.91 11.10 4.15
C GLY A 256 7.12 10.98 5.09
N ASP A 257 7.04 11.61 6.26
CA ASP A 257 8.05 11.60 7.31
C ASP A 257 7.63 10.64 8.43
N ALA A 258 8.58 10.29 9.31
CA ALA A 258 8.28 9.55 10.52
C ALA A 258 7.47 10.41 11.49
N ALA A 259 6.62 9.77 12.29
CA ALA A 259 5.75 10.48 13.22
C ALA A 259 5.66 9.77 14.57
N ILE A 260 5.46 10.59 15.60
CA ILE A 260 5.26 10.17 16.98
C ILE A 260 4.08 10.97 17.53
N TRP A 261 3.12 10.27 18.13
CA TRP A 261 2.03 10.88 18.87
C TRP A 261 2.08 10.44 20.32
N THR A 262 1.90 11.37 21.25
CA THR A 262 1.94 11.08 22.68
C THR A 262 0.64 11.50 23.35
N SER A 263 0.12 10.62 24.21
CA SER A 263 -0.99 10.90 25.10
C SER A 263 -0.53 10.78 26.55
N GLY A 264 -0.62 11.86 27.32
CA GLY A 264 -0.33 11.88 28.76
C GLY A 264 -1.54 11.64 29.67
N ASN A 265 -2.70 11.26 29.10
CA ASN A 265 -3.96 11.11 29.83
C ASN A 265 -4.71 9.84 29.43
N ASN A 266 -4.03 8.69 29.51
CA ASN A 266 -4.63 7.36 29.27
C ASN A 266 -5.29 7.20 27.90
N GLY A 267 -4.62 7.68 26.84
CA GLY A 267 -5.06 7.57 25.45
C GLY A 267 -6.21 8.49 25.05
N ALA A 268 -6.63 9.43 25.91
CA ALA A 268 -7.79 10.27 25.63
C ALA A 268 -7.48 11.44 24.69
N ASN A 269 -6.33 12.09 24.83
CA ASN A 269 -5.90 13.19 23.98
C ASN A 269 -4.49 12.95 23.47
N TRP A 270 -4.32 13.06 22.15
CA TRP A 270 -3.05 12.83 21.48
C TRP A 270 -2.45 14.14 20.98
N LYS A 271 -1.14 14.29 21.16
CA LYS A 271 -0.36 15.39 20.62
C LYS A 271 0.69 14.84 19.67
N ASP A 272 0.75 15.42 18.49
CA ASP A 272 1.89 15.27 17.59
C ASP A 272 3.15 15.82 18.26
N ALA A 273 4.28 15.15 18.08
CA ALA A 273 5.59 15.61 18.51
C ALA A 273 6.39 16.06 17.28
N PRO A 274 6.28 17.35 16.86
CA PRO A 274 6.87 17.82 15.62
C PRO A 274 8.38 18.00 15.77
N PHE A 275 9.14 17.03 15.26
CA PHE A 275 10.60 17.09 15.18
C PHE A 275 11.06 16.95 13.72
N PRO A 276 10.83 17.97 12.86
CA PRO A 276 11.10 17.85 11.42
C PRO A 276 12.57 17.52 11.12
N ASP A 277 13.52 18.05 11.89
CA ASP A 277 14.95 17.78 11.72
C ASP A 277 15.36 16.36 12.18
N LEU A 278 14.53 15.71 12.99
CA LEU A 278 14.79 14.38 13.55
C LEU A 278 14.07 13.26 12.79
N LEU A 279 12.83 13.54 12.39
CA LEU A 279 11.88 12.55 11.86
C LEU A 279 11.60 12.74 10.36
N GLY A 280 11.94 13.90 9.80
CA GLY A 280 11.79 14.21 8.39
C GLY A 280 13.12 14.27 7.64
N GLY A 281 13.02 14.47 6.33
CA GLY A 281 14.17 14.65 5.46
C GLY A 281 13.88 14.21 4.02
N PRO A 282 14.87 14.26 3.12
CA PRO A 282 14.72 13.70 1.78
C PRO A 282 14.35 12.21 1.85
N GLY A 283 13.46 11.76 0.97
CA GLY A 283 12.98 10.37 0.95
C GLY A 283 11.76 10.13 1.83
N ARG A 284 11.51 8.86 2.17
CA ARG A 284 10.48 8.41 3.10
C ARG A 284 11.12 8.11 4.44
N GLN A 285 10.45 8.50 5.51
CA GLN A 285 10.78 8.09 6.86
C GLN A 285 9.54 7.48 7.51
N ALA A 286 9.76 6.45 8.32
CA ALA A 286 8.70 5.80 9.09
C ALA A 286 9.29 5.19 10.35
N LEU A 287 8.57 5.31 11.47
CA LEU A 287 8.80 4.51 12.66
C LEU A 287 7.83 3.34 12.64
N SER A 288 8.31 2.15 12.98
CA SER A 288 7.56 0.90 12.89
C SER A 288 7.37 0.19 14.23
N GLY A 289 8.19 0.51 15.23
CA GLY A 289 8.09 -0.09 16.56
C GLY A 289 8.48 0.87 17.68
N VAL A 290 7.88 0.72 18.86
CA VAL A 290 8.15 1.52 20.04
C VAL A 290 8.06 0.69 21.32
N ALA A 291 9.02 0.88 22.24
CA ALA A 291 8.99 0.23 23.55
C ALA A 291 9.50 1.16 24.65
N HIS A 292 8.94 0.99 25.85
CA HIS A 292 9.47 1.60 27.07
C HIS A 292 10.22 0.56 27.90
N GLY A 293 11.41 0.90 28.37
CA GLY A 293 12.27 0.00 29.14
C GLY A 293 13.05 0.70 30.26
N PRO A 294 14.05 0.02 30.84
CA PRO A 294 14.81 0.53 31.99
C PRO A 294 15.56 1.84 31.77
N LYS A 295 15.77 2.25 30.51
CA LYS A 295 16.46 3.50 30.13
C LYS A 295 15.56 4.50 29.40
N GLY A 296 14.24 4.29 29.45
CA GLY A 296 13.23 5.12 28.80
C GLY A 296 12.69 4.49 27.52
N TRP A 297 12.19 5.35 26.64
CA TRP A 297 11.55 5.01 25.38
C TRP A 297 12.56 4.88 24.24
N LEU A 298 12.34 3.90 23.39
CA LEU A 298 13.00 3.73 22.10
C LEU A 298 11.92 3.56 21.04
N ALA A 299 12.00 4.35 19.97
CA ALA A 299 11.26 4.11 18.74
C ALA A 299 12.24 3.84 17.60
N VAL A 300 11.87 2.90 16.75
CA VAL A 300 12.71 2.40 15.66
C VAL A 300 11.94 2.35 14.35
N GLY A 301 12.67 2.41 13.24
CA GLY A 301 12.12 2.21 11.91
C GLY A 301 13.19 2.48 10.86
N SER A 302 12.82 3.17 9.78
CA SER A 302 13.70 3.36 8.64
C SER A 302 13.61 4.75 8.01
N THR A 303 14.68 5.09 7.29
CA THR A 303 14.79 6.29 6.46
C THR A 303 15.44 5.96 5.13
N THR A 304 14.98 6.61 4.06
CA THR A 304 15.56 6.52 2.71
C THR A 304 16.19 7.83 2.26
N THR A 305 16.97 8.47 3.14
CA THR A 305 17.73 9.70 2.79
C THR A 305 18.71 9.48 1.64
N ASP A 306 19.19 8.25 1.47
CA ASP A 306 19.93 7.82 0.29
C ASP A 306 19.01 6.96 -0.57
N PRO A 307 18.82 7.31 -1.84
CA PRO A 307 17.94 6.57 -2.72
C PRO A 307 18.24 5.10 -2.94
N ALA A 308 19.51 4.72 -2.87
CA ALA A 308 19.96 3.36 -3.09
C ALA A 308 19.95 2.52 -1.80
N VAL A 309 19.70 3.14 -0.64
CA VAL A 309 19.89 2.50 0.67
C VAL A 309 18.82 2.93 1.68
N THR A 310 18.05 1.95 2.15
CA THR A 310 17.20 2.11 3.34
C THR A 310 18.03 1.89 4.60
N ARG A 311 18.02 2.87 5.51
CA ARG A 311 18.85 2.90 6.72
C ARG A 311 17.99 2.85 7.99
N PRO A 312 18.53 2.36 9.12
CA PRO A 312 17.84 2.41 10.40
C PRO A 312 17.60 3.84 10.87
N LEU A 313 16.39 4.13 11.35
CA LEU A 313 16.04 5.35 12.07
C LEU A 313 15.73 4.99 13.52
N LEU A 314 16.50 5.53 14.47
CA LEU A 314 16.33 5.29 15.90
C LEU A 314 16.20 6.62 16.62
N VAL A 315 15.23 6.74 17.52
CA VAL A 315 15.03 7.90 18.38
C VAL A 315 14.74 7.46 19.81
N THR A 316 15.23 8.22 20.79
CA THR A 316 15.07 7.89 22.21
C THR A 316 14.41 9.02 22.98
N SER A 317 13.71 8.69 24.05
CA SER A 317 13.11 9.66 24.96
C SER A 317 13.15 9.16 26.40
N ALA A 318 13.35 10.06 27.36
CA ALA A 318 13.22 9.69 28.77
C ALA A 318 11.76 9.66 29.24
N ASP A 319 10.88 10.43 28.59
CA ASP A 319 9.53 10.74 29.08
C ASP A 319 8.42 10.50 28.03
N GLY A 320 8.79 10.05 26.83
CA GLY A 320 7.88 9.81 25.71
C GLY A 320 7.39 11.10 25.04
N LYS A 321 7.91 12.26 25.44
CA LYS A 321 7.50 13.59 24.96
C LYS A 321 8.66 14.32 24.27
N ASN A 322 9.84 14.27 24.88
CA ASN A 322 11.04 14.92 24.38
C ASN A 322 11.95 13.87 23.75
N TRP A 323 12.05 13.90 22.42
CA TRP A 323 12.78 12.91 21.63
C TRP A 323 14.10 13.47 21.13
N ARG A 324 15.11 12.59 21.04
CA ARG A 324 16.44 12.90 20.52
C ARG A 324 16.92 11.76 19.62
N PRO A 325 17.93 12.01 18.76
CA PRO A 325 18.57 10.95 17.98
C PRO A 325 18.99 9.77 18.88
N GLY A 326 18.70 8.56 18.42
CA GLY A 326 19.20 7.33 18.99
C GLY A 326 20.62 7.01 18.52
N PRO A 327 21.23 5.94 19.05
CA PRO A 327 22.53 5.47 18.59
C PRO A 327 22.48 5.02 17.11
N ALA A 328 23.48 5.41 16.33
CA ALA A 328 23.57 5.02 14.94
C ALA A 328 23.85 3.52 14.77
N ILE A 329 23.21 2.91 13.78
CA ILE A 329 23.53 1.57 13.30
C ILE A 329 24.14 1.72 11.90
N GLU A 330 25.39 1.29 11.77
CA GLU A 330 26.10 1.37 10.49
C GLU A 330 25.53 0.35 9.49
N VAL A 331 25.30 0.81 8.26
CA VAL A 331 24.88 -0.04 7.15
C VAL A 331 26.14 -0.48 6.39
N PRO A 332 26.45 -1.79 6.34
CA PRO A 332 27.63 -2.27 5.62
C PRO A 332 27.54 -2.01 4.10
N ALA A 333 28.69 -1.88 3.45
CA ALA A 333 28.73 -1.66 1.99
C ALA A 333 28.12 -2.85 1.23
N GLY A 334 27.33 -2.56 0.19
CA GLY A 334 26.62 -3.58 -0.62
C GLY A 334 25.27 -4.02 -0.05
N HIS A 335 24.84 -3.43 1.07
CA HIS A 335 23.51 -3.63 1.65
C HIS A 335 22.63 -2.43 1.26
N PHE A 336 21.50 -2.71 0.62
CA PHE A 336 20.56 -1.71 0.13
C PHE A 336 19.32 -1.56 1.03
N LEU A 337 19.13 -2.45 2.01
CA LEU A 337 18.19 -2.24 3.10
C LEU A 337 18.76 -2.80 4.40
N LEU A 338 18.79 -1.98 5.45
CA LEU A 338 18.95 -2.43 6.83
C LEU A 338 17.96 -1.66 7.68
N ALA A 339 16.97 -2.33 8.24
CA ALA A 339 15.91 -1.67 8.99
C ALA A 339 15.42 -2.54 10.16
N PRO A 340 15.47 -2.04 11.41
CA PRO A 340 14.68 -2.62 12.50
C PRO A 340 13.19 -2.39 12.21
N GLY A 341 12.38 -3.43 12.43
CA GLY A 341 10.93 -3.39 12.30
C GLY A 341 10.23 -3.32 13.65
N VAL A 342 10.74 -4.07 14.63
CA VAL A 342 10.14 -4.25 15.96
C VAL A 342 11.18 -4.06 17.08
N VAL A 343 10.70 -3.71 18.27
CA VAL A 343 11.53 -3.49 19.46
C VAL A 343 10.87 -4.08 20.69
N ALA A 344 11.65 -4.82 21.49
CA ALA A 344 11.27 -5.20 22.85
C ALA A 344 12.22 -4.59 23.87
N ALA A 345 11.69 -4.29 25.05
CA ALA A 345 12.47 -3.86 26.19
C ALA A 345 12.14 -4.69 27.43
N GLY A 346 13.16 -4.99 28.23
CA GLY A 346 13.02 -5.73 29.48
C GLY A 346 14.17 -5.43 30.44
N PRO A 347 14.25 -6.15 31.58
CA PRO A 347 15.24 -5.86 32.62
C PRO A 347 16.69 -5.90 32.15
N LYS A 348 17.00 -6.68 31.10
CA LYS A 348 18.34 -6.82 30.54
C LYS A 348 18.70 -5.74 29.50
N GLY A 349 17.73 -5.01 28.96
CA GLY A 349 17.95 -4.03 27.90
C GLY A 349 16.89 -4.07 26.80
N TYR A 350 17.32 -3.76 25.58
CA TYR A 350 16.49 -3.59 24.40
C TYR A 350 16.98 -4.51 23.29
N VAL A 351 16.05 -5.21 22.63
CA VAL A 351 16.31 -5.99 21.42
C VAL A 351 15.54 -5.40 20.26
N LEU A 352 16.21 -5.29 19.11
CA LEU A 352 15.62 -4.93 17.83
C LEU A 352 15.61 -6.15 16.94
N ALA A 353 14.52 -6.39 16.23
CA ALA A 353 14.46 -7.34 15.13
C ALA A 353 14.03 -6.64 13.85
N GLY A 354 14.57 -7.08 12.72
CA GLY A 354 14.26 -6.50 11.42
C GLY A 354 14.91 -7.25 10.27
N GLU A 355 15.11 -6.55 9.16
CA GLU A 355 15.60 -7.12 7.91
C GLU A 355 16.91 -6.48 7.45
N ASP A 356 17.71 -7.30 6.80
CA ASP A 356 18.91 -6.92 6.06
C ASP A 356 18.82 -7.47 4.63
N ARG A 357 18.93 -6.60 3.63
CA ARG A 357 18.92 -6.98 2.21
C ARG A 357 20.19 -6.54 1.51
N SER A 358 20.80 -7.50 0.83
CA SER A 358 22.00 -7.32 0.04
C SER A 358 21.92 -8.16 -1.25
N ALA A 359 22.97 -8.12 -2.06
CA ALA A 359 23.06 -8.93 -3.27
C ALA A 359 22.93 -10.46 -3.02
N THR A 360 23.17 -10.92 -1.77
CA THR A 360 23.05 -12.34 -1.40
C THR A 360 21.64 -12.73 -0.98
N GLY A 361 20.70 -11.79 -0.85
CA GLY A 361 19.31 -12.03 -0.48
C GLY A 361 18.84 -11.20 0.71
N THR A 362 17.67 -11.57 1.24
CA THR A 362 17.08 -11.00 2.46
C THR A 362 17.33 -11.92 3.64
N LEU A 363 17.89 -11.37 4.71
CA LEU A 363 18.19 -12.07 5.95
C LEU A 363 17.57 -11.32 7.13
N PRO A 364 17.11 -12.04 8.17
CA PRO A 364 16.72 -11.40 9.42
C PRO A 364 17.95 -10.80 10.13
N ALA A 365 17.73 -9.71 10.85
CA ALA A 365 18.76 -9.02 11.62
C ALA A 365 18.27 -8.73 13.04
N LEU A 366 19.15 -8.96 14.01
CA LEU A 366 18.89 -8.77 15.44
C LEU A 366 20.00 -7.90 16.04
N TRP A 367 19.61 -7.01 16.94
CA TRP A 367 20.53 -6.15 17.67
C TRP A 367 20.14 -6.07 19.14
N PHE A 368 21.13 -5.86 20.01
CA PHE A 368 20.92 -5.69 21.43
C PHE A 368 21.63 -4.45 21.96
N SER A 369 20.99 -3.77 22.92
CA SER A 369 21.59 -2.70 23.71
C SER A 369 21.14 -2.79 25.17
N PRO A 370 22.06 -2.84 26.15
CA PRO A 370 21.69 -2.77 27.56
C PRO A 370 21.29 -1.36 28.01
N ASP A 371 21.69 -0.32 27.25
CA ASP A 371 21.68 1.06 27.75
C ASP A 371 21.23 2.15 26.77
N LEU A 372 20.82 1.79 25.55
CA LEU A 372 20.48 2.71 24.44
C LEU A 372 21.64 3.61 23.97
N LYS A 373 22.90 3.30 24.32
CA LYS A 373 24.06 4.07 23.84
C LYS A 373 24.73 3.44 22.62
N ARG A 374 24.64 2.12 22.50
CA ARG A 374 25.17 1.37 21.35
C ARG A 374 24.34 0.12 21.13
N PHE A 375 24.04 -0.18 19.87
CA PHE A 375 23.49 -1.47 19.47
C PHE A 375 24.58 -2.36 18.91
N THR A 376 24.65 -3.57 19.43
CA THR A 376 25.52 -4.63 18.92
C THR A 376 24.67 -5.58 18.10
N ARG A 377 25.06 -5.82 16.84
CA ARG A 377 24.38 -6.77 15.95
C ARG A 377 24.76 -8.21 16.33
N SER A 378 23.79 -9.12 16.34
CA SER A 378 24.06 -10.56 16.40
C SER A 378 24.93 -11.01 15.23
N ALA A 379 25.79 -12.00 15.47
CA ALA A 379 26.74 -12.45 14.45
C ALA A 379 26.00 -13.02 13.22
N PRO A 380 26.46 -12.72 11.98
CA PRO A 380 25.89 -13.33 10.79
C PRO A 380 25.91 -14.86 10.88
N GLY A 381 24.79 -15.51 10.53
CA GLY A 381 24.67 -16.97 10.60
C GLY A 381 24.45 -17.55 12.00
N SER A 382 24.40 -16.73 13.06
CA SER A 382 24.08 -17.20 14.43
C SER A 382 22.60 -17.55 14.63
N MET A 383 21.77 -17.45 13.57
CA MET A 383 20.36 -17.80 13.57
C MET A 383 20.22 -19.24 13.07
N PRO A 384 19.93 -20.24 13.93
CA PRO A 384 20.09 -21.67 13.59
C PRO A 384 19.07 -22.23 12.57
N ALA A 385 18.20 -21.39 12.01
CA ALA A 385 17.30 -21.70 10.89
C ALA A 385 17.51 -20.73 9.69
N GLY A 386 18.58 -19.93 9.70
CA GLY A 386 18.81 -18.73 8.88
C GLY A 386 19.18 -18.94 7.40
N GLY A 387 18.58 -19.91 6.72
CA GLY A 387 18.58 -19.98 5.25
C GLY A 387 17.51 -19.07 4.65
N ALA A 388 17.67 -18.69 3.37
CA ALA A 388 16.75 -17.82 2.63
C ALA A 388 15.26 -18.12 2.90
N GLY A 389 14.45 -17.08 3.10
CA GLY A 389 12.99 -17.18 3.28
C GLY A 389 12.47 -17.19 4.72
N VAL A 390 13.34 -16.97 5.72
CA VAL A 390 12.96 -16.72 7.11
C VAL A 390 12.70 -15.23 7.35
N ARG A 391 11.62 -14.90 8.05
CA ARG A 391 11.24 -13.54 8.47
C ARG A 391 10.98 -13.53 9.98
N LEU A 392 11.53 -12.54 10.67
CA LEU A 392 11.18 -12.22 12.05
C LEU A 392 10.03 -11.22 12.03
N TYR A 393 8.95 -11.52 12.74
CA TYR A 393 7.79 -10.64 12.80
C TYR A 393 7.69 -9.92 14.14
N ASP A 394 8.12 -10.56 15.24
CA ASP A 394 8.01 -9.95 16.57
C ASP A 394 9.05 -10.49 17.57
N VAL A 395 9.26 -9.76 18.66
CA VAL A 395 10.17 -10.06 19.75
C VAL A 395 9.59 -9.60 21.09
N THR A 396 9.80 -10.38 22.16
CA THR A 396 9.46 -10.00 23.54
C THR A 396 10.62 -10.23 24.49
N ALA A 397 10.69 -9.44 25.56
CA ALA A 397 11.51 -9.77 26.72
C ALA A 397 10.81 -10.84 27.57
N THR A 398 11.57 -11.77 28.12
CA THR A 398 11.11 -12.82 29.03
C THR A 398 11.90 -12.75 30.34
N PRO A 399 11.46 -13.42 31.43
CA PRO A 399 12.27 -13.50 32.65
C PRO A 399 13.67 -14.08 32.41
N GLY A 400 13.81 -15.00 31.45
CA GLY A 400 15.07 -15.64 31.07
C GLY A 400 15.94 -14.81 30.11
N GLY A 401 15.36 -13.85 29.37
CA GLY A 401 16.06 -13.06 28.37
C GLY A 401 15.09 -12.49 27.33
N PHE A 402 15.12 -13.05 26.13
CA PHE A 402 14.33 -12.59 24.98
C PHE A 402 13.87 -13.76 24.13
N MET A 403 12.70 -13.64 23.51
CA MET A 403 12.17 -14.58 22.52
C MET A 403 11.76 -13.80 21.27
N ALA A 404 12.14 -14.31 20.10
CA ALA A 404 11.73 -13.78 18.80
C ALA A 404 10.93 -14.85 18.05
N VAL A 405 9.91 -14.42 17.31
CA VAL A 405 9.06 -15.31 16.51
C VAL A 405 8.99 -14.84 15.07
N GLY A 406 8.66 -15.79 14.20
CA GLY A 406 8.70 -15.56 12.78
C GLY A 406 8.00 -16.63 11.96
N GLY A 407 8.22 -16.55 10.66
CA GLY A 407 7.82 -17.56 9.71
C GLY A 407 8.93 -17.92 8.74
N SER A 408 8.88 -19.15 8.24
CA SER A 408 9.81 -19.71 7.28
C SER A 408 9.05 -20.32 6.12
N GLY A 409 9.35 -19.91 4.88
CA GLY A 409 8.73 -20.44 3.66
C GLY A 409 8.03 -19.37 2.81
N THR A 410 7.18 -19.82 1.91
CA THR A 410 6.29 -18.96 1.10
C THR A 410 5.02 -18.64 1.90
N ALA A 411 4.32 -17.57 1.53
CA ALA A 411 3.15 -17.09 2.30
C ALA A 411 2.02 -18.14 2.42
N ASP A 412 1.90 -19.07 1.46
CA ASP A 412 0.93 -20.16 1.43
C ASP A 412 1.40 -21.44 2.14
N ARG A 413 2.69 -21.53 2.48
CA ARG A 413 3.34 -22.70 3.11
C ARG A 413 4.39 -22.25 4.12
N GLU A 414 4.00 -21.31 4.98
CA GLU A 414 4.85 -20.80 6.04
C GLU A 414 4.78 -21.72 7.26
N THR A 415 5.92 -21.92 7.94
CA THR A 415 5.99 -22.60 9.25
C THR A 415 6.55 -21.68 10.31
N GLY A 416 5.95 -21.73 11.51
CA GLY A 416 6.30 -20.93 12.66
C GLY A 416 7.69 -21.29 13.16
N VAL A 417 8.48 -20.26 13.42
CA VAL A 417 9.86 -20.38 13.88
C VAL A 417 10.07 -19.50 15.09
N VAL A 418 10.82 -20.03 16.05
CA VAL A 418 11.03 -19.43 17.37
C VAL A 418 12.51 -19.44 17.69
N TRP A 419 13.01 -18.34 18.23
CA TRP A 419 14.36 -18.22 18.75
C TRP A 419 14.34 -17.63 20.14
N VAL A 420 15.28 -18.05 20.96
CA VAL A 420 15.45 -17.51 22.31
C VAL A 420 16.89 -17.13 22.57
N SER A 421 17.08 -16.13 23.42
CA SER A 421 18.39 -15.64 23.81
C SER A 421 18.38 -15.16 25.26
N SER A 422 19.37 -15.57 26.04
CA SER A 422 19.54 -15.09 27.41
C SER A 422 20.22 -13.72 27.49
N ASP A 423 20.88 -13.28 26.42
CA ASP A 423 21.69 -12.06 26.37
C ASP A 423 21.31 -11.09 25.23
N GLY A 424 20.34 -11.45 24.39
CA GLY A 424 19.89 -10.68 23.23
C GLY A 424 20.81 -10.74 22.02
N LEU A 425 21.95 -11.42 22.11
CA LEU A 425 22.98 -11.50 21.06
C LEU A 425 23.15 -12.91 20.51
N ASN A 426 23.13 -13.91 21.39
CA ASN A 426 23.32 -15.32 21.06
C ASN A 426 21.96 -16.01 21.05
N TRP A 427 21.46 -16.34 19.85
CA TRP A 427 20.12 -16.86 19.63
C TRP A 427 20.13 -18.35 19.32
N ASN A 428 19.27 -19.09 20.00
CA ASN A 428 19.07 -20.52 19.78
C ASN A 428 17.68 -20.76 19.21
N ALA A 429 17.61 -21.49 18.09
CA ALA A 429 16.32 -21.90 17.55
C ALA A 429 15.65 -22.93 18.46
N ARG A 430 14.32 -22.87 18.53
CA ARG A 430 13.46 -23.88 19.15
C ARG A 430 12.74 -24.70 18.09
N GLY A 431 11.92 -25.65 18.55
CA GLY A 431 11.06 -26.45 17.67
C GLY A 431 10.15 -25.56 16.81
N ARG A 432 9.81 -26.06 15.61
CA ARG A 432 8.85 -25.38 14.75
C ARG A 432 7.46 -25.41 15.38
N VAL A 433 6.70 -24.33 15.16
CA VAL A 433 5.32 -24.21 15.63
C VAL A 433 4.38 -24.42 14.46
N LEU A 434 3.61 -25.51 14.53
CA LEU A 434 2.61 -25.90 13.54
C LEU A 434 1.47 -26.61 14.29
N PRO A 435 0.33 -25.94 14.52
CA PRO A 435 -0.81 -26.56 15.16
C PRO A 435 -1.29 -27.80 14.38
N PRO A 436 -1.89 -28.80 15.06
CA PRO A 436 -2.51 -29.95 14.40
C PRO A 436 -3.51 -29.52 13.31
N ASP A 437 -3.69 -30.35 12.29
CA ASP A 437 -4.67 -30.16 11.22
C ASP A 437 -4.51 -28.87 10.39
N THR A 438 -3.29 -28.31 10.37
CA THR A 438 -2.93 -27.14 9.57
C THR A 438 -1.91 -27.47 8.49
N THR A 439 -1.99 -26.78 7.36
CA THR A 439 -1.03 -26.94 6.23
C THR A 439 0.06 -25.86 6.23
N SER A 440 -0.18 -24.78 6.96
CA SER A 440 0.73 -23.66 7.15
C SER A 440 0.36 -22.96 8.46
N ALA A 441 1.35 -22.46 9.19
CA ALA A 441 1.14 -21.64 10.37
C ALA A 441 2.31 -20.68 10.55
N GLY A 442 2.10 -19.39 10.29
CA GLY A 442 3.10 -18.35 10.51
C GLY A 442 2.86 -17.65 11.84
N LEU A 443 3.89 -17.56 12.69
CA LEU A 443 3.81 -16.72 13.90
C LEU A 443 3.95 -15.24 13.50
N ARG A 444 3.24 -14.37 14.21
CA ARG A 444 3.21 -12.93 13.95
C ARG A 444 3.58 -12.12 15.17
N HIS A 445 3.04 -12.48 16.33
CA HIS A 445 3.21 -11.74 17.57
C HIS A 445 3.64 -12.66 18.71
N VAL A 446 4.34 -12.11 19.69
CA VAL A 446 4.78 -12.83 20.88
C VAL A 446 4.77 -11.91 22.09
N VAL A 447 4.17 -12.37 23.18
CA VAL A 447 4.09 -11.60 24.42
C VAL A 447 4.39 -12.48 25.63
N ALA A 448 5.18 -11.94 26.57
CA ALA A 448 5.43 -12.58 27.85
C ALA A 448 4.33 -12.24 28.85
N THR A 449 3.89 -13.24 29.60
CA THR A 449 2.94 -13.15 30.71
C THR A 449 3.58 -13.72 31.97
N GLU A 450 2.89 -13.67 33.10
CA GLU A 450 3.35 -14.36 34.31
C GLU A 450 3.34 -15.88 34.17
N ALA A 451 2.42 -16.43 33.36
CA ALA A 451 2.27 -17.86 33.13
C ALA A 451 3.30 -18.43 32.15
N GLY A 452 3.83 -17.61 31.24
CA GLY A 452 4.76 -18.06 30.21
C GLY A 452 4.86 -17.08 29.05
N VAL A 453 5.01 -17.61 27.84
CA VAL A 453 5.02 -16.82 26.61
C VAL A 453 3.90 -17.30 25.70
N VAL A 454 3.12 -16.35 25.18
CA VAL A 454 2.05 -16.61 24.20
C VAL A 454 2.50 -16.07 22.85
N ALA A 455 2.56 -16.95 21.85
CA ALA A 455 2.75 -16.58 20.46
C ALA A 455 1.40 -16.64 19.73
N VAL A 456 1.13 -15.66 18.87
CA VAL A 456 -0.09 -15.59 18.06
C VAL A 456 0.30 -15.56 16.59
N GLY A 457 -0.44 -16.30 15.77
CA GLY A 457 -0.16 -16.43 14.36
C GLY A 457 -1.40 -16.68 13.51
N THR A 458 -1.18 -16.86 12.21
CA THR A 458 -2.22 -17.25 11.27
C THR A 458 -1.91 -18.64 10.72
N ALA A 459 -2.87 -19.55 10.86
CA ALA A 459 -2.81 -20.89 10.31
C ALA A 459 -3.76 -21.06 9.13
N MET A 460 -3.37 -21.89 8.16
CA MET A 460 -4.23 -22.31 7.06
C MET A 460 -4.94 -23.62 7.44
N THR A 461 -6.24 -23.52 7.70
CA THR A 461 -7.15 -24.65 7.98
C THR A 461 -7.98 -25.01 6.74
N GLU A 462 -8.78 -26.08 6.79
CA GLU A 462 -9.72 -26.42 5.71
C GLU A 462 -10.70 -25.27 5.40
N ASP A 463 -11.14 -24.52 6.42
CA ASP A 463 -12.04 -23.37 6.29
C ASP A 463 -11.34 -22.04 5.92
N GLY A 464 -10.06 -22.11 5.53
CA GLY A 464 -9.23 -20.96 5.18
C GLY A 464 -8.34 -20.45 6.32
N PRO A 465 -7.81 -19.22 6.23
CA PRO A 465 -6.91 -18.68 7.25
C PRO A 465 -7.65 -18.41 8.57
N ARG A 466 -7.07 -18.85 9.68
CA ARG A 466 -7.58 -18.64 11.05
C ARG A 466 -6.47 -18.19 12.00
N PRO A 467 -6.76 -17.24 12.91
CA PRO A 467 -5.84 -16.90 13.97
C PRO A 467 -5.76 -18.04 15.01
N PHE A 468 -4.55 -18.34 15.47
CA PHE A 468 -4.30 -19.31 16.54
C PHE A 468 -3.35 -18.73 17.57
N SER A 469 -3.38 -19.28 18.78
CA SER A 469 -2.39 -19.01 19.82
C SER A 469 -1.59 -20.26 20.16
N ALA A 470 -0.38 -20.06 20.66
CA ALA A 470 0.46 -21.09 21.21
C ALA A 470 1.04 -20.59 22.54
N LEU A 471 0.78 -21.30 23.64
CA LEU A 471 1.33 -21.02 24.96
C LEU A 471 2.53 -21.93 25.23
N SER A 472 3.63 -21.35 25.70
CA SER A 472 4.78 -22.10 26.20
C SER A 472 5.14 -21.64 27.61
N THR A 473 5.33 -22.61 28.50
CA THR A 473 5.78 -22.40 29.89
C THR A 473 7.25 -22.82 30.10
N ASP A 474 7.94 -23.22 29.02
CA ASP A 474 9.27 -23.84 29.05
C ASP A 474 10.25 -23.22 28.02
N ASP A 475 10.14 -21.90 27.83
CA ASP A 475 11.03 -21.12 26.94
C ASP A 475 10.99 -21.60 25.49
N GLY A 476 9.77 -21.90 25.01
CA GLY A 476 9.46 -22.30 23.65
C GLY A 476 9.87 -23.72 23.29
N ALA A 477 10.21 -24.57 24.27
CA ALA A 477 10.59 -25.96 24.01
C ALA A 477 9.36 -26.83 23.67
N SER A 478 8.21 -26.55 24.28
CA SER A 478 6.92 -27.14 23.95
C SER A 478 5.81 -26.07 23.92
N TRP A 479 4.73 -26.40 23.22
CA TRP A 479 3.62 -25.49 22.95
C TRP A 479 2.28 -26.20 23.13
N GLU A 480 1.37 -25.54 23.86
CA GLU A 480 -0.05 -25.84 23.88
C GLU A 480 -0.78 -24.87 22.96
N TYR A 481 -1.79 -25.35 22.22
CA TYR A 481 -2.44 -24.56 21.16
C TYR A 481 -3.85 -24.13 21.54
N GLY A 482 -4.15 -22.86 21.31
CA GLY A 482 -5.49 -22.29 21.40
C GLY A 482 -5.98 -21.78 20.05
N THR A 483 -7.28 -21.54 19.96
CA THR A 483 -7.90 -20.93 18.76
C THR A 483 -8.56 -19.63 19.13
N LEU A 484 -8.43 -18.62 18.27
CA LEU A 484 -9.14 -17.37 18.44
C LEU A 484 -10.45 -17.45 17.65
N PRO A 485 -11.63 -17.39 18.30
CA PRO A 485 -12.90 -17.59 17.60
C PRO A 485 -13.09 -16.63 16.43
N ALA A 486 -13.34 -17.20 15.25
CA ALA A 486 -13.67 -16.47 14.03
C ALA A 486 -14.53 -17.35 13.10
N ASP A 487 -15.66 -16.82 12.67
CA ASP A 487 -16.62 -17.44 11.72
C ASP A 487 -16.23 -17.24 10.24
N ALA A 488 -15.19 -16.46 9.98
CA ALA A 488 -14.61 -16.23 8.65
C ALA A 488 -13.09 -15.98 8.77
N ALA A 489 -12.45 -15.63 7.65
CA ALA A 489 -11.05 -15.24 7.65
C ALA A 489 -10.81 -14.07 8.62
N ALA A 490 -9.88 -14.24 9.54
CA ALA A 490 -9.49 -13.22 10.52
C ALA A 490 -7.97 -13.16 10.66
N SER A 491 -7.47 -12.06 11.18
CA SER A 491 -6.06 -11.86 11.44
C SER A 491 -5.88 -11.03 12.70
N VAL A 492 -4.96 -11.46 13.55
CA VAL A 492 -4.48 -10.67 14.68
C VAL A 492 -3.35 -9.78 14.18
N LEU A 493 -3.49 -8.49 14.40
CA LEU A 493 -2.53 -7.47 13.99
C LEU A 493 -1.67 -6.99 15.14
N ASP A 494 -2.10 -7.17 16.39
CA ASP A 494 -1.27 -6.98 17.57
C ASP A 494 -1.87 -7.68 18.81
N VAL A 495 -1.04 -7.96 19.82
CA VAL A 495 -1.44 -8.56 21.11
C VAL A 495 -0.61 -7.98 22.25
N THR A 496 -1.26 -7.72 23.38
CA THR A 496 -0.59 -7.21 24.57
C THR A 496 -1.07 -7.90 25.84
N ALA A 497 -0.17 -8.02 26.81
CA ALA A 497 -0.48 -8.54 28.13
C ALA A 497 -1.14 -7.46 28.99
N THR A 498 -2.02 -7.90 29.86
CA THR A 498 -2.69 -7.12 30.90
C THR A 498 -2.32 -7.71 32.25
N GLY A 499 -2.66 -7.02 33.33
CA GLY A 499 -2.47 -7.59 34.68
C GLY A 499 -3.32 -8.84 34.98
N ARG A 500 -4.23 -9.26 34.08
CA ARG A 500 -5.17 -10.38 34.28
C ARG A 500 -5.31 -11.32 33.08
N GLY A 501 -4.50 -11.16 32.04
CA GLY A 501 -4.67 -11.90 30.80
C GLY A 501 -4.11 -11.16 29.59
N LEU A 502 -4.73 -11.33 28.43
CA LEU A 502 -4.28 -10.81 27.15
C LEU A 502 -5.42 -10.12 26.39
N VAL A 503 -5.06 -9.12 25.60
CA VAL A 503 -5.93 -8.51 24.60
C VAL A 503 -5.23 -8.58 23.25
N ALA A 504 -5.89 -9.18 22.26
CA ALA A 504 -5.48 -9.18 20.87
C ALA A 504 -6.43 -8.31 20.05
N VAL A 505 -5.92 -7.59 19.06
CA VAL A 505 -6.70 -6.79 18.13
C VAL A 505 -6.37 -7.12 16.69
N GLY A 506 -7.28 -6.84 15.77
CA GLY A 506 -7.06 -7.13 14.37
C GLY A 506 -8.27 -6.86 13.50
N SER A 507 -8.44 -7.72 12.50
CA SER A 507 -9.52 -7.64 11.53
C SER A 507 -10.21 -8.99 11.36
N HIS A 508 -11.50 -8.96 11.04
CA HIS A 508 -12.32 -10.13 10.73
C HIS A 508 -13.18 -9.84 9.51
N ARG A 509 -13.21 -10.79 8.56
CA ARG A 509 -13.96 -10.63 7.32
C ARG A 509 -15.46 -10.80 7.56
N SER A 510 -16.27 -9.83 7.15
CA SER A 510 -17.74 -9.91 7.21
C SER A 510 -18.30 -10.38 5.86
N PRO A 511 -18.98 -11.55 5.79
CA PRO A 511 -19.71 -11.94 4.59
C PRO A 511 -20.90 -11.01 4.26
N ALA A 512 -21.43 -10.32 5.27
CA ALA A 512 -22.57 -9.40 5.10
C ALA A 512 -22.19 -8.14 4.32
N ASP A 513 -20.92 -7.73 4.37
CA ASP A 513 -20.40 -6.48 3.80
C ASP A 513 -19.57 -6.72 2.53
N GLY A 514 -20.03 -7.64 1.68
CA GLY A 514 -19.33 -7.95 0.41
C GLY A 514 -17.93 -8.55 0.60
N GLY A 515 -17.60 -9.02 1.81
CA GLY A 515 -16.29 -9.56 2.14
C GLY A 515 -15.25 -8.51 2.50
N GLU A 516 -15.65 -7.29 2.87
CA GLU A 516 -14.78 -6.33 3.56
C GLU A 516 -14.51 -6.81 5.00
N ALA A 517 -13.50 -6.22 5.66
CA ALA A 517 -13.08 -6.64 7.00
C ALA A 517 -13.47 -5.59 8.03
N ASP A 518 -14.03 -6.03 9.16
CA ASP A 518 -14.33 -5.22 10.33
C ASP A 518 -13.22 -5.35 11.37
N SER A 519 -13.15 -4.41 12.30
CA SER A 519 -12.27 -4.51 13.47
C SER A 519 -12.68 -5.66 14.37
N ALA A 520 -11.69 -6.33 14.95
CA ALA A 520 -11.90 -7.39 15.92
C ALA A 520 -11.01 -7.19 17.14
N ALA A 521 -11.52 -7.60 18.29
CA ALA A 521 -10.76 -7.73 19.53
C ALA A 521 -11.05 -9.10 20.15
N TRP A 522 -10.03 -9.73 20.72
CA TRP A 522 -10.14 -10.98 21.46
C TRP A 522 -9.51 -10.82 22.83
N VAL A 523 -10.09 -11.48 23.83
CA VAL A 523 -9.57 -11.47 25.20
C VAL A 523 -9.43 -12.91 25.72
N SER A 524 -8.39 -13.14 26.50
CA SER A 524 -8.10 -14.44 27.12
C SER A 524 -7.39 -14.21 28.45
N GLU A 525 -7.64 -15.08 29.44
CA GLU A 525 -6.92 -15.03 30.72
C GLU A 525 -5.62 -15.85 30.68
N ASP A 526 -5.60 -16.93 29.91
CA ASP A 526 -4.54 -17.94 29.88
C ASP A 526 -3.75 -18.00 28.55
N GLY A 527 -4.21 -17.32 27.52
CA GLY A 527 -3.63 -17.34 26.17
C GLY A 527 -4.05 -18.54 25.32
N LEU A 528 -4.96 -19.39 25.80
CA LEU A 528 -5.47 -20.57 25.11
C LEU A 528 -6.98 -20.44 24.84
N ASP A 529 -7.74 -20.05 25.85
CA ASP A 529 -9.18 -19.86 25.78
C ASP A 529 -9.50 -18.40 25.47
N TRP A 530 -9.83 -18.13 24.21
CA TRP A 530 -10.12 -16.78 23.72
C TRP A 530 -11.61 -16.55 23.53
N SER A 531 -12.05 -15.33 23.83
CA SER A 531 -13.38 -14.84 23.48
C SER A 531 -13.29 -13.61 22.59
N ARG A 532 -13.96 -13.66 21.43
CA ARG A 532 -14.06 -12.52 20.51
C ARG A 532 -15.09 -11.53 21.03
N GLN A 533 -14.73 -10.24 21.05
CA GLN A 533 -15.61 -9.12 21.33
C GLN A 533 -16.16 -8.57 20.01
N THR A 534 -17.47 -8.37 19.93
CA THR A 534 -18.10 -7.73 18.78
C THR A 534 -17.95 -6.22 18.89
N LEU A 535 -17.33 -5.59 17.89
CA LEU A 535 -17.16 -4.14 17.81
C LEU A 535 -18.13 -3.59 16.76
N THR A 536 -19.21 -2.94 17.20
CA THR A 536 -20.27 -2.43 16.30
C THR A 536 -20.35 -0.90 16.24
N GLN A 537 -19.45 -0.20 16.93
CA GLN A 537 -19.44 1.26 16.92
C GLN A 537 -18.92 1.80 15.60
N ASP A 538 -19.35 3.01 15.24
CA ASP A 538 -18.95 3.69 14.00
C ASP A 538 -17.41 3.71 13.86
N GLY A 539 -16.93 3.32 12.67
CA GLY A 539 -15.50 3.25 12.35
C GLY A 539 -14.78 2.00 12.90
N LEU A 540 -15.50 1.06 13.52
CA LEU A 540 -14.99 -0.26 13.90
C LEU A 540 -15.64 -1.41 13.10
N GLY A 541 -16.75 -1.16 12.42
CA GLY A 541 -17.33 -2.12 11.47
C GLY A 541 -18.37 -1.49 10.56
N GLY A 542 -18.92 -2.29 9.65
CA GLY A 542 -19.90 -1.89 8.64
C GLY A 542 -19.25 -1.61 7.28
N GLN A 543 -19.91 -0.81 6.43
CA GLN A 543 -19.42 -0.56 5.07
C GLN A 543 -18.00 0.04 5.07
N GLY A 544 -17.12 -0.51 4.25
CA GLY A 544 -15.69 -0.20 4.19
C GLY A 544 -14.84 -1.27 4.87
N ALA A 545 -13.52 -1.10 4.81
CA ALA A 545 -12.56 -1.92 5.55
C ALA A 545 -12.14 -1.21 6.83
N GLN A 546 -12.30 -1.86 7.98
CA GLN A 546 -11.86 -1.41 9.29
C GLN A 546 -10.99 -2.47 9.95
N TRP A 547 -10.02 -2.01 10.73
CA TRP A 547 -9.16 -2.88 11.53
C TRP A 547 -8.53 -2.11 12.68
N LEU A 548 -8.19 -2.82 13.75
CA LEU A 548 -7.33 -2.34 14.81
C LEU A 548 -5.94 -2.97 14.63
N GLY A 549 -4.92 -2.14 14.46
CA GLY A 549 -3.57 -2.55 14.04
C GLY A 549 -2.55 -2.62 15.18
N ALA A 550 -2.72 -1.86 16.26
CA ALA A 550 -1.80 -1.84 17.39
C ALA A 550 -2.56 -1.64 18.70
N VAL A 551 -2.12 -2.22 19.81
CA VAL A 551 -2.76 -2.18 21.13
C VAL A 551 -1.76 -2.07 22.27
N ALA A 552 -2.02 -1.13 23.19
CA ALA A 552 -1.24 -0.96 24.41
C ALA A 552 -2.14 -0.90 25.64
N VAL A 553 -1.55 -1.27 26.78
CA VAL A 553 -2.23 -1.26 28.08
C VAL A 553 -1.45 -0.47 29.12
N SER A 554 -2.17 0.34 29.90
CA SER A 554 -1.65 1.01 31.09
C SER A 554 -2.65 0.88 32.23
N GLY A 555 -2.29 0.09 33.24
CA GLY A 555 -3.22 -0.25 34.32
C GLY A 555 -4.39 -1.08 33.78
N ASP A 556 -5.62 -0.59 33.96
CA ASP A 556 -6.84 -1.22 33.44
C ASP A 556 -7.22 -0.75 32.03
N ARG A 557 -6.53 0.28 31.50
CA ARG A 557 -6.88 0.93 30.24
C ARG A 557 -6.27 0.21 29.06
N VAL A 558 -7.11 -0.14 28.10
CA VAL A 558 -6.75 -0.67 26.79
C VAL A 558 -6.95 0.44 25.76
N VAL A 559 -5.93 0.69 24.94
CA VAL A 559 -6.02 1.61 23.81
C VAL A 559 -5.53 0.87 22.58
N ALA A 560 -6.38 0.78 21.56
CA ALA A 560 -6.00 0.27 20.25
C ALA A 560 -6.16 1.34 19.19
N ILE A 561 -5.26 1.32 18.21
CA ILE A 561 -5.22 2.26 17.10
C ILE A 561 -5.39 1.46 15.82
N GLY A 562 -6.17 2.01 14.90
CA GLY A 562 -6.56 1.32 13.68
C GLY A 562 -7.00 2.28 12.59
N ARG A 563 -7.68 1.74 11.59
CA ARG A 563 -8.23 2.52 10.49
C ARG A 563 -9.64 2.09 10.14
N SER A 564 -10.35 3.01 9.51
CA SER A 564 -11.60 2.77 8.82
C SER A 564 -11.54 3.45 7.46
N ALA A 565 -11.64 2.68 6.38
CA ALA A 565 -11.54 3.14 5.01
C ALA A 565 -12.77 2.74 4.20
N GLY A 566 -13.45 3.73 3.63
CA GLY A 566 -14.52 3.57 2.66
C GLY A 566 -14.14 4.10 1.29
N TYR A 567 -15.10 4.14 0.36
CA TYR A 567 -14.86 4.62 -1.01
C TYR A 567 -14.43 6.10 -1.07
N ALA A 568 -14.93 6.93 -0.15
CA ALA A 568 -14.69 8.36 -0.13
C ALA A 568 -13.80 8.83 1.03
N ASP A 569 -13.64 8.00 2.07
CA ASP A 569 -13.10 8.42 3.37
C ASP A 569 -12.08 7.42 3.92
N ASP A 570 -11.05 7.92 4.60
CA ASP A 570 -10.06 7.13 5.33
C ASP A 570 -9.76 7.83 6.66
N HIS A 571 -10.04 7.13 7.76
CA HIS A 571 -9.96 7.66 9.12
C HIS A 571 -9.05 6.80 9.98
N LEU A 572 -8.28 7.47 10.84
CA LEU A 572 -7.63 6.81 11.96
C LEU A 572 -8.68 6.57 13.05
N THR A 573 -8.76 5.32 13.52
CA THR A 573 -9.68 4.93 14.59
C THR A 573 -8.89 4.73 15.88
N ILE A 574 -9.40 5.26 17.00
CA ILE A 574 -8.87 4.99 18.33
C ILE A 574 -9.96 4.32 19.14
N TRP A 575 -9.76 3.04 19.45
CA TRP A 575 -10.61 2.29 20.34
C TRP A 575 -10.04 2.36 21.76
N ARG A 576 -10.92 2.63 22.73
CA ARG A 576 -10.56 2.69 24.15
C ARG A 576 -11.50 1.81 24.93
N SER A 577 -10.93 0.98 25.78
CA SER A 577 -11.67 0.06 26.63
C SER A 577 -11.02 -0.05 28.00
N THR A 578 -11.67 -0.78 28.89
CA THR A 578 -11.15 -1.18 30.19
C THR A 578 -11.28 -2.68 30.34
N VAL A 579 -10.25 -3.32 30.86
CA VAL A 579 -10.39 -4.69 31.35
C VAL A 579 -11.24 -4.62 32.63
N THR A 580 -12.47 -5.14 32.63
CA THR A 580 -13.31 -5.25 33.84
C THR A 580 -13.28 -6.67 34.40
N ASP A 581 -13.51 -6.85 35.70
CA ASP A 581 -13.79 -8.19 36.26
C ASP A 581 -15.08 -8.74 35.63
N ARG A 582 -15.14 -10.05 35.41
CA ARG A 582 -16.38 -10.76 35.04
C ARG A 582 -17.24 -11.02 36.26
#